data_AF-A0AAU2JTA8-F1
#
_entry.id   AF-A0AAU2JTA8-F1
#
_cell.length_a   1.000
_cell.length_b   1.000
_cell.length_c   1.000
_cell.angle_alpha   90.00
_cell.angle_beta   90.00
_cell.angle_gamma   90.00
#
_symmetry.space_group_name_H-M   'P 1'
#
loop_
_entity.id
_entity.type
_entity.pdbx_description
1 polymer ?
#
loop_
_entity_poly.entity_id
_entity_poly.type
_entity_poly.pdbx_seq_one_letter_code
_entity_poly.pdbx_strand_id
1 'polypeptide(L)'
;MDTILSVDAILTNIAWFLFVGLVVVGLLLGGFKLGQRVRAKEPPPPTAEDQPHLPSGGAVYEVRGERDPVEIPEGGLRPHEMQGYGNFGSTSSSHPEEVRAERESGYKLPEGPGPHPQPGAPPDSGRGAHS
;
A
#
# COMPACT_ATOMS: atom_id res chain seq x y z
N MET A 1 -66.77 -14.69 -4.48
CA MET A 1 -66.42 -13.30 -4.87
C MET A 1 -65.07 -12.89 -4.27
N ASP A 2 -64.64 -13.54 -3.20
CA ASP A 2 -63.41 -13.25 -2.45
C ASP A 2 -62.12 -13.63 -3.19
N THR A 3 -62.18 -14.65 -4.05
CA THR A 3 -61.04 -15.10 -4.87
C THR A 3 -60.65 -14.12 -5.97
N ILE A 4 -61.62 -13.44 -6.59
CA ILE A 4 -61.37 -12.44 -7.65
C ILE A 4 -60.73 -11.18 -7.05
N LEU A 5 -61.25 -10.71 -5.91
CA LEU A 5 -60.68 -9.58 -5.17
C LEU A 5 -59.26 -9.88 -4.67
N SER A 6 -58.98 -11.13 -4.25
CA SER A 6 -57.66 -11.57 -3.82
C SER A 6 -56.63 -11.63 -4.96
N VAL A 7 -57.03 -12.14 -6.13
CA VAL A 7 -56.15 -12.21 -7.32
C VAL A 7 -55.78 -10.80 -7.83
N ASP A 8 -56.73 -9.87 -7.87
CA ASP A 8 -56.48 -8.49 -8.29
C ASP A 8 -55.54 -7.76 -7.33
N ALA A 9 -55.69 -7.98 -6.02
CA ALA A 9 -54.78 -7.47 -5.00
C ALA A 9 -53.35 -8.03 -5.15
N ILE A 10 -53.20 -9.34 -5.42
CA ILE A 10 -51.90 -9.96 -5.65
C ILE A 10 -51.22 -9.38 -6.90
N LEU A 11 -51.96 -9.26 -8.01
CA LEU A 11 -51.44 -8.69 -9.25
C LEU A 11 -51.03 -7.22 -9.08
N THR A 12 -51.84 -6.45 -8.36
CA THR A 12 -51.54 -5.04 -8.05
C THR A 12 -50.27 -4.91 -7.19
N ASN A 13 -50.10 -5.76 -6.18
CA ASN A 13 -48.90 -5.78 -5.35
C ASN A 13 -47.65 -6.13 -6.14
N ILE A 14 -47.72 -7.13 -7.02
CA ILE A 14 -46.60 -7.52 -7.90
C ILE A 14 -46.25 -6.37 -8.85
N ALA A 15 -47.26 -5.76 -9.48
CA ALA A 15 -47.05 -4.63 -10.39
C ALA A 15 -46.39 -3.44 -9.67
N TRP A 16 -46.84 -3.12 -8.45
CA TRP A 16 -46.24 -2.07 -7.63
C TRP A 16 -44.79 -2.39 -7.25
N PHE A 17 -44.51 -3.62 -6.85
CA PHE A 17 -43.15 -4.05 -6.51
C PHE A 17 -42.19 -3.90 -7.70
N LEU A 18 -42.61 -4.33 -8.89
CA LEU A 18 -41.82 -4.17 -10.12
C LEU A 18 -41.65 -2.70 -10.50
N PHE A 19 -42.69 -1.89 -10.37
CA PHE A 19 -42.62 -0.46 -10.64
C PHE A 19 -41.61 0.24 -9.72
N VAL A 20 -41.69 0.00 -8.41
CA VAL A 20 -40.73 0.54 -7.43
C VAL A 20 -39.31 0.06 -7.76
N GLY A 21 -39.14 -1.23 -8.09
CA GLY A 21 -37.85 -1.78 -8.52
C GLY A 21 -37.28 -1.04 -9.74
N LEU A 22 -38.09 -0.79 -10.76
CA LEU A 22 -37.70 -0.02 -11.95
C LEU A 22 -37.35 1.43 -11.63
N VAL A 23 -38.09 2.08 -10.72
CA VAL A 23 -37.77 3.44 -10.26
C VAL A 23 -36.41 3.47 -9.58
N VAL A 24 -36.12 2.52 -8.69
CA VAL A 24 -34.81 2.41 -8.01
C VAL A 24 -33.70 2.18 -9.02
N VAL A 25 -33.87 1.24 -9.96
CA VAL A 25 -32.88 1.01 -11.03
C VAL A 25 -32.67 2.26 -11.88
N GLY A 26 -33.74 2.97 -12.23
CA GLY A 26 -33.68 4.23 -12.97
C GLY A 26 -32.88 5.32 -12.24
N LEU A 27 -33.09 5.46 -10.93
CA LEU A 27 -32.32 6.38 -10.09
C LEU A 27 -30.84 6.02 -10.04
N LEU A 28 -30.51 4.74 -9.86
CA LEU A 28 -29.12 4.26 -9.84
C LEU A 28 -28.41 4.50 -11.17
N LEU A 29 -29.05 4.15 -12.29
CA LEU A 29 -28.50 4.40 -13.63
C LEU A 29 -28.37 5.90 -13.91
N GLY A 30 -29.33 6.71 -13.48
CA GLY A 30 -29.28 8.16 -13.59
C GLY A 30 -28.08 8.75 -12.83
N GLY A 31 -27.89 8.35 -11.57
CA GLY A 31 -26.75 8.75 -10.75
C GLY A 31 -25.41 8.30 -11.34
N PHE A 32 -25.33 7.05 -11.81
CA PHE A 32 -24.14 6.52 -12.49
C PHE A 32 -23.79 7.33 -13.75
N LYS A 33 -24.77 7.60 -14.61
CA LYS A 33 -24.58 8.39 -15.84
C LYS A 33 -24.18 9.83 -15.55
N LEU A 34 -24.72 10.43 -14.47
CA LEU A 34 -24.29 11.75 -14.01
C LEU A 34 -22.82 11.74 -13.57
N GLY A 35 -22.41 10.74 -12.77
CA GLY A 35 -21.01 10.56 -12.35
C GLY A 35 -20.06 10.36 -13.54
N GLN A 36 -20.45 9.54 -14.52
CA GLN A 36 -19.71 9.37 -15.77
C GLN A 36 -19.57 10.71 -16.53
N ARG A 37 -20.65 11.50 -16.62
CA ARG A 37 -20.63 12.81 -17.30
C ARG A 37 -19.74 13.82 -16.58
N VAL A 38 -19.64 13.74 -15.26
CA VAL A 38 -18.71 14.57 -14.48
C VAL A 38 -17.26 14.17 -14.78
N ARG A 39 -16.92 12.88 -14.70
CA ARG A 39 -15.57 12.38 -15.04
C ARG A 39 -15.17 12.69 -16.48
N ALA A 40 -16.11 12.65 -17.42
CA ALA A 40 -15.83 12.97 -18.82
C ALA A 40 -15.45 14.44 -19.07
N LYS A 41 -15.66 15.34 -18.10
CA LYS A 41 -15.17 16.72 -18.16
C LYS A 41 -13.75 16.87 -17.64
N GLU A 42 -13.22 15.85 -16.94
CA GLU A 42 -11.83 15.83 -16.51
C GLU A 42 -10.95 15.52 -17.73
N PRO A 43 -9.73 16.09 -17.80
CA PRO A 43 -8.79 15.73 -18.84
C PRO A 43 -8.50 14.22 -18.79
N PRO A 44 -8.25 13.58 -19.95
CA PRO A 44 -7.89 12.17 -19.97
C PRO A 44 -6.61 11.94 -19.15
N PRO A 45 -6.41 10.72 -18.62
CA PRO A 45 -5.13 10.34 -18.05
C PRO A 45 -3.99 10.67 -19.02
N PRO A 46 -2.83 11.16 -18.53
CA PRO A 46 -1.72 11.54 -19.38
C PRO A 46 -1.29 10.35 -20.25
N THR A 47 -1.03 10.61 -21.52
CA THR A 47 -0.57 9.57 -22.45
C THR A 47 0.90 9.22 -22.19
N ALA A 48 1.41 8.17 -22.84
CA ALA A 48 2.82 7.79 -22.70
C ALA A 48 3.75 8.90 -23.22
N GLU A 49 3.29 9.67 -24.19
CA GLU A 49 3.99 10.82 -24.77
C GLU A 49 3.99 12.03 -23.83
N ASP A 50 2.96 12.16 -22.99
CA ASP A 50 2.88 13.16 -21.90
C ASP A 50 3.80 12.82 -20.71
N GLN A 51 4.38 11.61 -20.68
CA GLN A 51 5.35 11.25 -19.65
C GLN A 51 6.57 12.18 -19.74
N PRO A 52 7.14 12.58 -18.61
CA PRO A 52 8.38 13.35 -18.59
C PRO A 52 9.48 12.63 -19.38
N HIS A 53 9.95 13.27 -20.44
CA HIS A 53 11.11 12.81 -21.20
C HIS A 53 12.40 13.23 -20.49
N LEU A 54 13.47 12.51 -20.77
CA LEU A 54 14.80 12.90 -20.34
C LEU A 54 15.11 14.31 -20.88
N PRO A 55 15.66 15.22 -20.04
CA PRO A 55 16.09 16.53 -20.54
C PRO A 55 17.20 16.35 -21.58
N SER A 56 17.48 17.39 -22.38
CA SER A 56 18.46 17.32 -23.48
C SER A 56 19.87 16.88 -23.04
N GLY A 57 20.21 17.07 -21.76
CA GLY A 57 21.47 16.62 -21.16
C GLY A 57 21.49 15.16 -20.69
N GLY A 58 20.42 14.39 -20.90
CA GLY A 58 20.28 13.02 -20.42
C GLY A 58 19.68 12.95 -19.01
N ALA A 59 19.75 11.77 -18.38
CA ALA A 59 19.14 11.57 -17.07
C ALA A 59 19.83 12.44 -16.01
N VAL A 60 19.04 13.15 -15.21
CA VAL A 60 19.54 13.71 -13.95
C VAL A 60 19.67 12.54 -12.99
N TYR A 61 20.91 12.12 -12.73
CA TYR A 61 21.16 11.06 -11.77
C TYR A 61 20.89 11.55 -10.35
N GLU A 62 20.42 10.64 -9.50
CA GLU A 62 20.22 10.91 -8.08
C GLU A 62 21.58 11.16 -7.42
N VAL A 63 21.70 12.26 -6.66
CA VAL A 63 22.80 12.42 -5.71
C VAL A 63 22.46 11.59 -4.49
N ARG A 64 23.09 10.42 -4.36
CA ARG A 64 22.91 9.54 -3.20
C ARG A 64 23.90 9.92 -2.11
N GLY A 65 23.39 10.46 -1.01
CA GLY A 65 24.16 10.71 0.21
C GLY A 65 24.01 9.57 1.20
N GLU A 66 25.11 9.18 1.85
CA GLU A 66 25.09 8.25 2.97
C GLU A 66 24.92 9.01 4.30
N ARG A 67 24.34 8.35 5.30
CA ARG A 67 24.11 8.94 6.62
C ARG A 67 25.12 8.37 7.61
N ASP A 68 25.72 9.25 8.42
CA ASP A 68 26.52 8.78 9.55
C ASP A 68 25.57 8.17 10.59
N PRO A 69 25.82 6.93 11.05
CA PRO A 69 25.05 6.33 12.12
C PRO A 69 25.31 7.08 13.43
N VAL A 70 24.26 7.23 14.24
CA VAL A 70 24.42 7.79 15.59
C VAL A 70 24.89 6.69 16.52
N GLU A 71 25.98 6.94 17.24
CA GLU A 71 26.51 6.01 18.24
C GLU A 71 25.51 5.82 19.38
N ILE A 72 25.06 4.58 19.59
CA ILE A 72 24.20 4.19 20.70
C ILE A 72 25.08 3.47 21.73
N PRO A 73 25.04 3.83 23.03
CA PRO A 73 25.79 3.14 24.06
C PRO A 73 25.44 1.63 24.11
N GLU A 74 26.42 0.78 24.46
CA GLU A 74 26.24 -0.68 24.53
C GLU A 74 25.11 -1.13 25.47
N GLY A 75 24.79 -0.33 26.49
CA GLY A 75 23.67 -0.58 27.42
C GLY A 75 22.28 -0.23 26.87
N GLY A 76 22.19 0.28 25.63
CA GLY A 76 20.97 0.79 25.03
C GLY A 76 20.52 2.13 25.63
N LEU A 77 19.44 2.68 25.07
CA LEU A 77 18.79 3.90 25.54
C LEU A 77 17.34 3.57 25.95
N ARG A 78 16.91 4.05 27.12
CA ARG A 78 15.50 4.01 27.51
C ARG A 78 14.71 5.03 26.69
N PRO A 79 13.38 4.88 26.54
CA PRO A 79 12.57 5.75 25.69
C PRO A 79 12.70 7.27 26.00
N HIS A 80 12.92 7.65 27.26
CA HIS A 80 13.13 9.05 27.66
C HIS A 80 14.56 9.55 27.43
N GLU A 81 15.50 8.65 27.14
CA GLU A 81 16.90 8.94 26.83
C GLU A 81 17.13 9.05 25.32
N MET A 82 16.13 8.68 24.50
CA MET A 82 16.17 8.83 23.05
C MET A 82 15.85 10.27 22.65
N GLN A 83 16.83 10.97 22.09
CA GLN A 83 16.61 12.32 21.56
C GLN A 83 15.64 12.28 20.36
N GLY A 84 14.80 13.33 20.23
CA GLY A 84 13.88 13.44 19.09
C GLY A 84 12.81 12.33 19.03
N TYR A 85 12.43 11.73 20.17
CA TYR A 85 11.50 10.58 20.23
C TYR A 85 11.98 9.35 19.45
N GLY A 86 13.30 9.14 19.39
CA GLY A 86 13.90 8.06 18.60
C GLY A 86 14.21 8.44 17.15
N ASN A 87 13.93 9.69 16.75
CA ASN A 87 14.45 10.25 15.52
C ASN A 87 15.83 10.86 15.77
N PHE A 88 16.85 10.00 15.83
CA PHE A 88 18.24 10.45 15.86
C PHE A 88 18.52 11.18 14.54
N GLY A 89 18.68 12.50 14.61
CA GLY A 89 19.03 13.29 13.44
C GLY A 89 20.35 12.78 12.88
N SER A 90 20.32 12.26 11.65
CA SER A 90 21.54 11.80 10.98
C SER A 90 22.18 12.93 10.19
N THR A 91 23.48 13.12 10.36
CA THR A 91 24.28 14.02 9.52
C THR A 91 24.65 13.32 8.22
N SER A 92 24.83 14.10 7.15
CA SER A 92 25.39 13.57 5.91
C SER A 92 26.83 13.14 6.17
N SER A 93 27.19 11.94 5.73
CA SER A 93 28.57 11.46 5.85
C SER A 93 29.52 12.33 5.03
N SER A 94 30.69 12.60 5.60
CA SER A 94 31.81 13.22 4.87
C SER A 94 32.52 12.23 3.94
N HIS A 95 32.34 10.91 4.16
CA HIS A 95 32.99 9.83 3.42
C HIS A 95 31.98 8.75 2.99
N PRO A 96 31.00 9.09 2.14
CA PRO A 96 29.86 8.22 1.85
C PRO A 96 30.22 6.90 1.15
N GLU A 97 31.30 6.87 0.37
CA GLU A 97 31.76 5.65 -0.29
C GLU A 97 32.35 4.63 0.70
N GLU A 98 33.05 5.10 1.73
CA GLU A 98 33.63 4.24 2.76
C GLU A 98 32.55 3.65 3.66
N VAL A 99 31.60 4.50 4.10
CA VAL A 99 30.44 4.03 4.89
C VAL A 99 29.61 3.03 4.11
N ARG A 100 29.44 3.24 2.79
CA ARG A 100 28.77 2.26 1.92
C ARG A 100 29.56 0.97 1.82
N ALA A 101 30.86 1.04 1.54
CA ALA A 101 31.71 -0.13 1.44
C ALA A 101 31.73 -0.92 2.76
N GLU A 102 31.74 -0.25 3.91
CA GLU A 102 31.61 -0.87 5.24
C GLU A 102 30.25 -1.56 5.40
N ARG A 103 29.14 -0.87 5.09
CA ARG A 103 27.79 -1.46 5.12
C ARG A 103 27.66 -2.69 4.21
N GLU A 104 28.25 -2.63 3.02
CA GLU A 104 28.18 -3.70 2.03
C GLU A 104 29.14 -4.86 2.34
N SER A 105 30.31 -4.56 2.91
CA SER A 105 31.29 -5.57 3.36
C SER A 105 30.87 -6.28 4.65
N GLY A 106 30.02 -5.63 5.45
CA GLY A 106 29.64 -6.06 6.80
C GLY A 106 28.43 -6.98 6.90
N TYR A 107 27.82 -7.44 5.80
CA TYR A 107 26.68 -8.38 5.87
C TYR A 107 27.15 -9.79 6.31
N LYS A 108 27.46 -9.94 7.60
CA LYS A 108 27.51 -11.24 8.26
C LYS A 108 26.09 -11.57 8.69
N LEU A 109 25.53 -12.66 8.17
CA LEU A 109 24.31 -13.24 8.71
C LEU A 109 24.57 -13.43 10.22
N PRO A 110 23.80 -12.80 11.13
CA PRO A 110 23.99 -13.07 12.54
C PRO A 110 23.72 -14.57 12.75
N GLU A 111 24.71 -15.32 13.25
CA GLU A 111 24.49 -16.64 13.84
C GLU A 111 23.74 -16.44 15.16
N GLY A 112 22.48 -16.05 15.05
CA GLY A 112 21.54 -16.16 16.15
C GLY A 112 21.17 -17.62 16.37
N PRO A 113 20.55 -17.95 17.53
CA PRO A 113 19.88 -19.23 17.67
C PRO A 113 18.98 -19.43 16.45
N GLY A 114 19.05 -20.61 15.81
CA GLY A 114 18.26 -20.92 14.61
C GLY A 114 16.79 -20.49 14.80
N PRO A 115 16.09 -20.15 13.71
CA PRO A 115 14.75 -19.55 13.77
C PRO A 115 13.91 -20.26 14.81
N HIS A 116 13.45 -19.52 15.82
CA HIS A 116 12.51 -20.07 16.79
C HIS A 116 11.38 -20.70 15.98
N PRO A 117 11.07 -22.00 16.18
CA PRO A 117 9.97 -22.63 15.50
C PRO A 117 8.75 -21.76 15.69
N GLN A 118 8.21 -21.20 14.60
CA GLN A 118 6.96 -20.48 14.70
C GLN A 118 5.94 -21.45 15.29
N PRO A 119 5.12 -21.05 16.28
CA PRO A 119 4.10 -21.93 16.83
C PRO A 119 3.24 -22.51 15.71
N GLY A 120 3.33 -23.83 15.49
CA GLY A 120 2.66 -24.53 14.38
C GLY A 120 3.55 -24.97 13.21
N ALA A 121 4.86 -24.70 13.24
CA ALA A 121 5.79 -25.21 12.21
C ALA A 121 5.98 -26.74 12.31
N PRO A 122 6.06 -27.48 11.18
CA PRO A 122 6.38 -28.90 11.16
C PRO A 122 7.75 -29.20 11.80
N PRO A 123 7.92 -30.38 12.44
CA PRO A 123 9.09 -30.69 13.27
C PRO A 123 10.46 -30.63 12.55
N ASP A 124 10.50 -30.67 11.22
CA ASP A 124 11.74 -30.75 10.43
C ASP A 124 12.12 -29.45 9.69
N SER A 125 11.45 -28.33 9.96
CA SER A 125 11.65 -27.06 9.20
C SER A 125 13.03 -26.40 9.38
N GLY A 126 13.90 -26.93 10.25
CA GLY A 126 15.21 -26.35 10.58
C GLY A 126 16.45 -27.17 10.20
N ARG A 127 16.31 -28.34 9.56
CA ARG A 127 17.47 -29.27 9.36
C ARG A 127 18.05 -29.31 7.94
N GLY A 128 17.43 -28.67 6.94
CA GLY A 128 17.70 -29.04 5.53
C GLY A 128 18.32 -28.01 4.58
N ALA A 129 18.61 -26.77 5.00
CA ALA A 129 18.84 -25.68 4.03
C ALA A 129 20.30 -25.26 3.82
N HIS A 130 21.28 -26.16 3.95
CA HIS A 130 22.66 -25.91 3.53
C HIS A 130 23.27 -27.17 2.93
N SER A 131 23.19 -27.29 1.61
CA SER A 131 24.02 -28.16 0.76
C SER A 131 24.42 -27.38 -0.48
#